data_AF-A0A6V8R8Q3-F1
#
_entry.id   AF-A0A6V8R8Q3-F1
#
_cell.length_a   1.000
_cell.length_b   1.000
_cell.length_c   1.000
_cell.angle_alpha   90.00
_cell.angle_beta   90.00
_cell.angle_gamma   90.00
#
_symmetry.space_group_name_H-M   'P 1'
#
loop_
_entity.id
_entity.type
_entity.pdbx_description
1 polymer ?
#
loop_
_entity_poly.entity_id
_entity_poly.type
_entity_poly.pdbx_seq_one_letter_code
_entity_poly.pdbx_strand_id
1 'polypeptide(L)'
;MLSDHFATPYSKTIAGVPNFPPSVVDNFLADLPERTVITEADPPARLDLALAVVQNGRLLDILGDSPDLFILEKLKHRTVAVSRDIHESLFPHLYILHGEQDSAVPVDGTLKLVEYVKNIDPAAKIHTAIQPGDHGFDCTASSKDKWMREGLDFVLKEWIRQDSKI
;
A
#
# COMPACT_ATOMS: atom_id res chain seq x y z
N MET A 1 8.30 10.17 0.07
CA MET A 1 8.56 10.77 1.38
C MET A 1 8.17 9.71 2.39
N LEU A 2 9.09 9.38 3.30
CA LEU A 2 8.87 8.36 4.31
C LEU A 2 7.72 8.79 5.23
N SER A 3 6.80 7.88 5.55
CA SER A 3 5.70 8.17 6.47
C SER A 3 6.13 7.93 7.91
N ASP A 4 5.88 8.91 8.79
CA ASP A 4 6.14 8.79 10.23
C ASP A 4 5.44 7.58 10.85
N HIS A 5 4.31 7.16 10.26
CA HIS A 5 3.59 5.95 10.69
C HIS A 5 4.49 4.70 10.70
N PHE A 6 5.45 4.59 9.78
CA PHE A 6 6.34 3.43 9.67
C PHE A 6 7.73 3.65 10.28
N ALA A 7 8.11 4.91 10.53
CA ALA A 7 9.49 5.30 10.88
C ALA A 7 9.65 5.91 12.27
N THR A 8 8.55 6.29 12.93
CA THR A 8 8.59 6.94 14.24
C THR A 8 7.89 6.07 15.28
N PRO A 9 8.49 5.83 16.47
CA PRO A 9 7.84 5.11 17.55
C PRO A 9 6.77 5.99 18.21
N TYR A 10 5.52 5.51 18.23
CA TYR A 10 4.44 6.09 19.03
C TYR A 10 3.34 5.05 19.29
N SER A 11 2.41 5.35 20.19
CA SER A 11 1.28 4.47 20.49
C SER A 11 0.37 4.34 19.26
N LYS A 12 0.30 3.14 18.69
CA LYS A 12 -0.41 2.76 17.46
C LYS A 12 -1.24 1.51 17.74
N THR A 13 -2.53 1.69 17.95
CA THR A 13 -3.47 0.57 17.91
C THR A 13 -3.73 0.24 16.44
N ILE A 14 -3.38 -0.96 16.01
CA ILE A 14 -3.55 -1.40 14.61
C ILE A 14 -4.59 -2.51 14.59
N ALA A 15 -5.70 -2.31 13.87
CA ALA A 15 -6.84 -3.23 13.81
C ALA A 15 -7.32 -3.68 15.21
N GLY A 16 -7.34 -2.74 16.17
CA GLY A 16 -7.69 -3.02 17.57
C GLY A 16 -6.58 -3.68 18.41
N VAL A 17 -5.44 -4.05 17.83
CA VAL A 17 -4.31 -4.67 18.53
C VAL A 17 -3.45 -3.58 19.19
N PRO A 18 -3.23 -3.62 20.52
CA PRO A 18 -2.39 -2.65 21.22
C PRO A 18 -0.90 -2.81 20.86
N ASN A 19 -0.08 -1.83 21.24
CA ASN A 19 1.37 -1.88 21.00
C ASN A 19 2.03 -3.11 21.62
N PHE A 20 2.78 -3.84 20.80
CA PHE A 20 3.77 -4.79 21.29
C PHE A 20 5.00 -4.07 21.87
N PRO A 21 5.67 -4.66 22.87
CA PRO A 21 6.89 -4.08 23.42
C PRO A 21 8.03 -4.11 22.38
N PRO A 22 8.97 -3.13 22.42
CA PRO A 22 10.11 -3.08 21.50
C PRO A 22 10.94 -4.37 21.46
N SER A 23 10.99 -5.10 22.58
CA SER A 23 11.74 -6.35 22.71
C SER A 23 11.30 -7.44 21.73
N VAL A 24 10.06 -7.42 21.23
CA VAL A 24 9.62 -8.34 20.16
C VAL A 24 10.46 -8.13 18.90
N VAL A 25 10.71 -6.86 18.53
CA VAL A 25 11.52 -6.49 17.38
C VAL A 25 12.99 -6.72 17.67
N ASP A 26 13.48 -6.34 18.85
CA ASP A 26 14.89 -6.46 19.20
C ASP A 26 15.35 -7.94 19.21
N ASN A 27 14.54 -8.84 19.78
CA ASN A 27 14.81 -10.27 19.78
C ASN A 27 14.84 -10.83 18.34
N PHE A 28 13.90 -10.40 17.50
CA PHE A 28 13.87 -10.83 16.10
C PHE A 28 15.12 -10.38 15.32
N LEU A 29 15.55 -9.13 15.50
CA LEU A 29 16.73 -8.59 14.82
C LEU A 29 18.03 -9.23 15.31
N ALA A 30 18.13 -9.57 16.60
CA ALA A 30 19.28 -10.27 17.16
C ALA A 30 19.47 -11.67 16.54
N ASP A 31 18.37 -12.36 16.25
CA ASP A 31 18.38 -13.70 15.64
C ASP A 31 18.57 -13.68 14.11
N LEU A 32 18.47 -12.51 13.46
CA LEU A 32 18.37 -12.41 12.00
C LEU A 32 19.54 -13.04 11.23
N PRO A 33 20.82 -12.88 11.63
CA PRO A 33 21.97 -13.46 10.91
C PRO A 33 21.95 -14.99 10.83
N GLU A 34 21.26 -15.65 11.77
CA GLU A 34 21.19 -17.10 11.86
C GLU A 34 19.92 -17.68 11.21
N ARG A 35 19.00 -16.83 10.73
CA ARG A 35 17.74 -17.26 10.14
C ARG A 35 17.84 -17.47 8.63
N THR A 36 17.18 -18.53 8.16
CA THR A 36 16.87 -18.70 6.74
C THR A 36 15.99 -17.52 6.28
N VAL A 37 16.28 -16.98 5.09
CA VAL A 37 15.41 -15.97 4.47
C VAL A 37 14.06 -16.60 4.19
N ILE A 38 13.01 -16.02 4.77
CA ILE A 38 11.64 -16.48 4.54
C ILE A 38 10.87 -15.36 3.85
N THR A 39 10.33 -15.65 2.67
CA THR A 39 9.62 -14.68 1.83
C THR A 39 8.11 -14.65 2.06
N GLU A 40 7.55 -15.63 2.77
CA GLU A 40 6.11 -15.74 3.03
C GLU A 40 5.79 -16.43 4.37
N ALA A 41 4.60 -16.18 4.90
CA ALA A 41 4.07 -16.84 6.10
C ALA A 41 2.54 -16.88 6.03
N ASP A 42 1.94 -18.00 6.42
CA ASP A 42 0.48 -18.08 6.55
C ASP A 42 0.02 -17.38 7.85
N PRO A 43 -0.88 -16.39 7.78
CA PRO A 43 -1.46 -15.79 8.97
C PRO A 43 -2.12 -16.86 9.88
N PRO A 44 -1.97 -16.78 11.21
CA PRO A 44 -1.43 -15.64 11.95
C PRO A 44 0.10 -15.66 12.20
N ALA A 45 0.87 -16.54 11.55
CA ALA A 45 2.30 -16.65 11.80
C ALA A 45 3.01 -15.30 11.52
N ARG A 46 3.77 -14.81 12.51
CA ARG A 46 4.51 -13.53 12.48
C ARG A 46 3.66 -12.26 12.35
N LEU A 47 2.35 -12.35 12.51
CA LEU A 47 1.49 -11.17 12.53
C LEU A 47 1.85 -10.25 13.71
N ASP A 48 2.16 -10.82 14.86
CA ASP A 48 2.67 -10.11 16.05
C ASP A 48 3.94 -9.30 15.74
N LEU A 49 4.92 -9.91 15.07
CA LEU A 49 6.15 -9.25 14.64
C LEU A 49 5.86 -8.14 13.62
N ALA A 50 5.03 -8.41 12.60
CA ALA A 50 4.69 -7.43 11.58
C ALA A 50 4.06 -6.16 12.21
N LEU A 51 3.14 -6.36 13.16
CA LEU A 51 2.53 -5.28 13.93
C LEU A 51 3.57 -4.59 14.82
N ALA A 52 4.37 -5.35 15.58
CA ALA A 52 5.38 -4.81 16.48
C ALA A 52 6.39 -3.90 15.76
N VAL A 53 6.82 -4.30 14.55
CA VAL A 53 7.75 -3.52 13.72
C VAL A 53 7.16 -2.16 13.36
N VAL A 54 5.92 -2.12 12.85
CA VAL A 54 5.25 -0.87 12.48
C VAL A 54 4.97 -0.01 13.71
N GLN A 55 4.42 -0.61 14.77
CA GLN A 55 4.09 0.07 16.03
C GLN A 55 5.30 0.75 16.68
N ASN A 56 6.47 0.12 16.59
CA ASN A 56 7.72 0.67 17.13
C ASN A 56 8.47 1.56 16.12
N GLY A 57 7.93 1.78 14.91
CA GLY A 57 8.55 2.65 13.90
C GLY A 57 9.84 2.06 13.31
N ARG A 58 9.97 0.73 13.31
CA ARG A 58 11.20 0.00 12.95
C ARG A 58 11.11 -0.65 11.58
N LEU A 59 10.19 -0.23 10.71
CA LEU A 59 10.00 -0.89 9.40
C LEU A 59 11.27 -0.84 8.54
N LEU A 60 12.04 0.25 8.64
CA LEU A 60 13.28 0.42 7.89
C LEU A 60 14.43 -0.45 8.36
N ASP A 61 14.40 -0.95 9.60
CA ASP A 61 15.40 -1.91 10.09
C ASP A 61 15.29 -3.24 9.35
N ILE A 62 14.13 -3.53 8.77
CA ILE A 62 13.87 -4.74 7.98
C ILE A 62 14.00 -4.46 6.48
N LEU A 63 13.37 -3.40 5.98
CA LEU A 63 13.34 -3.12 4.54
C LEU A 63 14.61 -2.39 4.03
N GLY A 64 15.30 -1.65 4.89
CA GLY A 64 16.31 -0.66 4.50
C GLY A 64 15.69 0.66 4.05
N ASP A 65 16.55 1.63 3.73
CA ASP A 65 16.20 3.01 3.42
C ASP A 65 16.43 3.40 1.94
N SER A 66 16.64 2.40 1.07
CA SER A 66 16.86 2.64 -0.36
C SER A 66 15.68 3.40 -0.98
N PRO A 67 15.92 4.51 -1.71
CA PRO A 67 14.87 5.26 -2.40
C PRO A 67 13.99 4.42 -3.34
N ASP A 68 14.54 3.33 -3.89
CA ASP A 68 13.84 2.41 -4.79
C ASP A 68 12.72 1.61 -4.11
N LEU A 69 12.71 1.55 -2.77
CA LEU A 69 11.67 0.90 -1.97
C LEU A 69 10.45 1.79 -1.77
N PHE A 70 10.55 3.09 -2.08
CA PHE A 70 9.48 4.05 -1.90
C PHE A 70 8.92 4.47 -3.25
N ILE A 71 7.74 3.97 -3.60
CA ILE A 71 7.15 4.17 -4.94
C ILE A 71 7.12 5.64 -5.37
N LEU A 72 6.79 6.57 -4.47
CA LEU A 72 6.77 8.01 -4.80
C LEU A 72 8.16 8.57 -5.11
N GLU A 73 9.20 8.12 -4.42
CA GLU A 73 10.58 8.56 -4.71
C GLU A 73 11.07 7.93 -6.01
N LYS A 74 10.80 6.65 -6.20
CA LYS A 74 11.09 5.94 -7.45
C LYS A 74 10.42 6.60 -8.66
N LEU A 75 9.15 6.96 -8.54
CA LEU A 75 8.42 7.66 -9.59
C LEU A 75 9.06 9.02 -9.87
N LYS A 76 9.30 9.87 -8.85
CA LYS A 76 9.97 11.17 -9.02
C LYS A 76 11.30 11.08 -9.77
N HIS A 77 12.11 10.05 -9.49
CA HIS A 77 13.37 9.84 -10.20
C HIS A 77 13.18 9.33 -11.64
N ARG A 78 12.17 8.49 -11.89
CA ARG A 78 11.90 7.89 -13.21
C ARG A 78 11.15 8.81 -14.16
N THR A 79 10.31 9.74 -13.69
CA THR A 79 9.62 10.74 -14.54
C THR A 79 10.62 11.64 -15.28
N VAL A 80 11.87 11.76 -14.80
CA VAL A 80 12.95 12.48 -15.48
C VAL A 80 13.44 11.73 -16.73
N ALA A 81 13.25 10.41 -16.82
CA ALA A 81 13.78 9.56 -17.89
C ALA A 81 12.77 9.23 -19.00
N VAL A 82 11.46 9.37 -18.77
CA VAL A 82 10.44 9.05 -19.77
C VAL A 82 10.08 10.30 -20.57
N SER A 83 10.82 10.53 -21.64
CA SER A 83 10.60 11.60 -22.61
C SER A 83 9.37 11.34 -23.49
N ARG A 84 8.29 12.10 -23.24
CA ARG A 84 7.31 12.77 -24.12
C ARG A 84 6.88 12.24 -25.52
N ASP A 85 7.19 11.01 -25.95
CA ASP A 85 6.78 10.51 -27.28
C ASP A 85 5.81 9.31 -27.27
N ILE A 86 5.21 8.99 -26.12
CA ILE A 86 4.19 7.95 -26.01
C ILE A 86 2.84 8.58 -25.66
N HIS A 87 1.86 8.41 -26.55
CA HIS A 87 0.44 8.74 -26.33
C HIS A 87 -0.25 7.82 -25.30
N GLU A 88 0.51 6.92 -24.68
CA GLU A 88 0.03 5.91 -23.74
C GLU A 88 0.37 6.30 -22.30
N SER A 89 -0.53 5.98 -21.37
CA SER A 89 -0.36 6.22 -19.94
C SER A 89 0.89 5.49 -19.42
N LEU A 90 1.61 6.13 -18.50
CA LEU A 90 2.74 5.54 -17.77
C LEU A 90 2.31 4.41 -16.83
N PHE A 91 1.01 4.33 -16.52
CA PHE A 91 0.46 3.36 -15.58
C PHE A 91 -0.60 2.50 -16.28
N PRO A 92 -0.72 1.21 -15.89
CA PRO A 92 -1.94 0.48 -16.20
C PRO A 92 -3.12 1.16 -15.53
N HIS A 93 -4.34 0.92 -16.01
CA HIS A 93 -5.55 1.47 -15.40
C HIS A 93 -5.67 1.01 -13.94
N LEU A 94 -5.79 1.91 -12.96
CA LEU A 94 -5.73 1.54 -11.54
C LEU A 94 -7.11 1.55 -10.89
N TYR A 95 -7.51 0.46 -10.25
CA TYR A 95 -8.61 0.46 -9.27
C TYR A 95 -8.01 0.29 -7.88
N ILE A 96 -8.21 1.29 -7.01
CA ILE A 96 -7.64 1.34 -5.65
C ILE A 96 -8.77 1.39 -4.63
N LEU A 97 -8.73 0.47 -3.66
CA LEU A 97 -9.65 0.39 -2.53
C LEU A 97 -8.87 0.73 -1.26
N HIS A 98 -9.44 1.54 -0.36
CA HIS A 98 -8.77 1.87 0.92
C HIS A 98 -9.78 2.33 1.98
N GLY A 99 -9.63 1.83 3.21
CA GLY A 99 -10.32 2.35 4.38
C GLY A 99 -9.80 3.73 4.79
N GLU A 100 -10.68 4.71 4.97
CA GLU A 100 -10.30 6.07 5.36
C GLU A 100 -9.65 6.13 6.75
N GLN A 101 -10.00 5.18 7.62
CA GLN A 101 -9.45 5.06 8.98
C GLN A 101 -8.50 3.86 9.12
N ASP A 102 -7.90 3.38 8.03
CA ASP A 102 -6.95 2.26 8.07
C ASP A 102 -5.78 2.57 9.01
N SER A 103 -5.77 1.85 10.13
CA SER A 103 -4.81 1.99 11.21
C SER A 103 -3.50 1.25 10.95
N ALA A 104 -3.46 0.33 9.98
CA ALA A 104 -2.27 -0.41 9.58
C ALA A 104 -1.50 0.31 8.46
N VAL A 105 -2.22 0.93 7.53
CA VAL A 105 -1.68 1.62 6.36
C VAL A 105 -2.41 2.94 6.19
N PRO A 106 -1.82 4.10 6.51
CA PRO A 106 -2.53 5.37 6.42
C PRO A 106 -2.97 5.73 4.98
N VAL A 107 -4.24 6.10 4.84
CA VAL A 107 -4.87 6.49 3.55
C VAL A 107 -4.14 7.65 2.85
N ASP A 108 -3.49 8.54 3.61
CA ASP A 108 -2.67 9.64 3.11
C ASP A 108 -1.64 9.21 2.06
N GLY A 109 -1.07 8.01 2.21
CA GLY A 109 -0.13 7.46 1.23
C GLY A 109 -0.79 7.23 -0.14
N THR A 110 -2.03 6.74 -0.13
CA THR A 110 -2.83 6.53 -1.36
C THR A 110 -3.22 7.86 -1.99
N LEU A 111 -3.67 8.83 -1.19
CA LEU A 111 -4.03 10.16 -1.69
C LEU A 111 -2.84 10.85 -2.37
N LYS A 112 -1.66 10.81 -1.73
CA LYS A 112 -0.41 11.34 -2.30
C LYS A 112 -0.02 10.65 -3.60
N LEU A 113 -0.17 9.32 -3.69
CA LEU A 113 0.10 8.57 -4.92
C LEU A 113 -0.84 8.97 -6.05
N VAL A 114 -2.14 9.00 -5.79
CA VAL A 114 -3.15 9.34 -6.80
C VAL A 114 -2.95 10.77 -7.31
N GLU A 115 -2.71 11.72 -6.42
CA GLU A 115 -2.40 13.10 -6.78
C GLU A 115 -1.13 13.17 -7.64
N TYR A 116 -0.06 12.51 -7.20
CA TYR A 116 1.21 12.51 -7.93
C TYR A 116 1.06 11.92 -9.33
N VAL A 117 0.41 10.77 -9.47
CA VAL A 117 0.21 10.11 -10.77
C VAL A 117 -0.62 10.99 -11.70
N LYS A 118 -1.73 11.57 -11.23
CA LYS A 118 -2.56 12.48 -12.06
C LYS A 118 -1.78 13.70 -12.55
N ASN A 119 -0.81 14.17 -11.78
CA ASN A 119 0.04 15.30 -12.17
C ASN A 119 1.07 14.94 -13.23
N ILE A 120 1.68 13.75 -13.14
CA ILE A 120 2.72 13.32 -14.09
C ILE A 120 2.18 12.63 -15.33
N ASP A 121 0.97 12.07 -15.22
CA ASP A 121 0.27 11.36 -16.28
C ASP A 121 -1.23 11.69 -16.24
N PRO A 122 -1.63 12.82 -16.86
CA PRO A 122 -3.04 13.20 -16.95
C PRO A 122 -3.90 12.21 -17.74
N ALA A 123 -3.30 11.30 -18.52
CA ALA A 123 -4.01 10.26 -19.26
C ALA A 123 -4.27 9.00 -18.39
N ALA A 124 -3.65 8.89 -17.21
CA ALA A 124 -3.85 7.78 -16.30
C ALA A 124 -5.32 7.67 -15.88
N LYS A 125 -5.91 6.49 -16.12
CA LYS A 125 -7.25 6.17 -15.62
C LYS A 125 -7.13 5.53 -14.26
N ILE A 126 -7.62 6.24 -13.25
CA ILE A 126 -7.58 5.79 -11.86
C ILE A 126 -8.97 5.91 -11.27
N HIS A 127 -9.51 4.81 -10.75
CA HIS A 127 -10.70 4.78 -9.92
C HIS A 127 -10.30 4.50 -8.47
N THR A 128 -10.74 5.35 -7.55
CA THR A 128 -10.46 5.22 -6.12
C THR A 128 -11.76 5.04 -5.35
N ALA A 129 -11.87 3.96 -4.59
CA ALA A 129 -12.94 3.73 -3.61
C ALA A 129 -12.35 3.90 -2.20
N ILE A 130 -12.31 5.15 -1.73
CA ILE A 130 -12.02 5.45 -0.33
C ILE A 130 -13.34 5.38 0.44
N GLN A 131 -13.43 4.52 1.44
CA GLN A 131 -14.66 4.30 2.21
C GLN A 131 -14.38 4.37 3.71
N PRO A 132 -15.38 4.74 4.54
CA PRO A 132 -15.25 4.62 5.99
C PRO A 132 -14.92 3.17 6.39
N GLY A 133 -13.93 3.00 7.26
CA GLY A 133 -13.48 1.71 7.77
C GLY A 133 -11.97 1.65 8.00
N ASP A 134 -11.59 0.67 8.80
CA ASP A 134 -10.19 0.33 9.12
C ASP A 134 -9.62 -0.65 8.07
N HIS A 135 -8.43 -1.19 8.30
CA HIS A 135 -7.84 -2.26 7.51
C HIS A 135 -8.83 -3.43 7.34
N GLY A 136 -9.05 -3.85 6.08
CA GLY A 136 -10.05 -4.87 5.75
C GLY A 136 -11.52 -4.40 5.80
N PHE A 137 -11.77 -3.08 5.67
CA PHE A 137 -13.12 -2.49 5.58
C PHE A 137 -14.05 -3.18 4.57
N ASP A 138 -13.48 -3.83 3.56
CA ASP A 138 -14.18 -4.47 2.45
C ASP A 138 -14.53 -5.95 2.73
N CYS A 139 -14.19 -6.51 3.89
CA CYS A 139 -14.43 -7.92 4.20
C CYS A 139 -15.91 -8.37 4.12
N THR A 140 -16.84 -7.44 4.33
CA THR A 140 -18.29 -7.66 4.17
C THR A 140 -18.88 -6.99 2.94
N ALA A 141 -18.04 -6.35 2.13
CA ALA A 141 -18.48 -5.66 0.92
C ALA A 141 -18.95 -6.68 -0.12
N SER A 142 -19.84 -6.21 -0.99
CA SER A 142 -20.42 -7.00 -2.05
C SER A 142 -20.64 -6.15 -3.28
N SER A 143 -20.93 -6.80 -4.41
CA SER A 143 -21.31 -6.08 -5.62
C SER A 143 -22.66 -5.33 -5.50
N LYS A 144 -23.39 -5.47 -4.39
CA LYS A 144 -24.58 -4.66 -4.11
C LYS A 144 -24.23 -3.28 -3.56
N ASP A 145 -23.03 -3.12 -3.00
CA ASP A 145 -22.53 -1.84 -2.54
C ASP A 145 -22.18 -0.97 -3.74
N LYS A 146 -22.71 0.25 -3.74
CA LYS A 146 -22.60 1.16 -4.90
C LYS A 146 -21.13 1.41 -5.29
N TRP A 147 -20.29 1.72 -4.31
CA TRP A 147 -18.87 2.00 -4.54
C TRP A 147 -18.11 0.78 -5.09
N MET A 148 -18.47 -0.43 -4.66
CA MET A 148 -17.87 -1.67 -5.14
C MET A 148 -18.33 -1.96 -6.57
N ARG A 149 -19.62 -1.75 -6.86
CA ARG A 149 -20.17 -1.89 -8.21
C ARG A 149 -19.47 -0.96 -9.20
N GLU A 150 -19.31 0.32 -8.85
CA GLU A 150 -18.67 1.32 -9.71
C GLU A 150 -17.21 0.96 -10.02
N GLY A 151 -16.47 0.46 -9.03
CA GLY A 151 -15.10 -0.02 -9.24
C GLY A 151 -15.02 -1.28 -10.10
N LEU A 152 -15.93 -2.24 -9.92
CA LEU A 152 -16.03 -3.42 -10.78
C LEU A 152 -16.39 -3.05 -12.23
N ASP A 153 -17.29 -2.08 -12.43
CA ASP A 153 -17.63 -1.57 -13.75
C ASP A 153 -16.43 -0.89 -14.42
N PHE A 154 -15.61 -0.16 -13.65
CA PHE A 154 -14.34 0.38 -14.13
C PHE A 154 -13.39 -0.75 -14.58
N VAL A 155 -13.21 -1.81 -13.78
CA VAL A 155 -12.36 -2.96 -14.15
C VAL A 155 -12.88 -3.62 -15.43
N LEU A 156 -14.18 -3.86 -15.55
CA LEU A 156 -14.77 -4.45 -16.76
C LEU A 156 -14.49 -3.62 -18.00
N LYS A 157 -14.63 -2.29 -17.90
CA LYS A 157 -14.44 -1.37 -19.01
C LYS A 157 -12.97 -1.21 -19.39
N GLU A 158 -12.10 -1.03 -18.41
CA GLU A 158 -10.72 -0.59 -18.65
C GLU A 158 -9.72 -1.76 -18.72
N TRP A 159 -10.05 -2.93 -18.17
CA TRP A 159 -9.19 -4.12 -18.22
C TRP A 159 -9.73 -5.25 -19.09
N ILE A 160 -11.03 -5.56 -18.99
CA ILE A 160 -11.58 -6.79 -19.59
C ILE A 160 -12.08 -6.57 -21.03
N ARG A 161 -12.80 -5.48 -21.27
CA ARG A 161 -13.50 -5.24 -22.54
C ARG A 161 -12.66 -4.58 -23.63
N GLN A 162 -11.40 -4.27 -23.37
CA GLN A 162 -10.60 -3.48 -24.32
C GLN A 162 -10.17 -4.27 -25.57
N ASP A 163 -10.17 -5.61 -25.55
CA ASP A 163 -9.83 -6.45 -26.71
C ASP A 163 -10.54 -7.81 -26.75
N SER A 164 -11.76 -7.91 -26.22
CA SER A 164 -12.57 -9.12 -26.36
C SER A 164 -13.11 -9.26 -27.80
N LYS A 165 -12.23 -9.62 -28.75
CA LYS A 165 -12.62 -10.48 -29.87
C LYS A 165 -12.83 -11.88 -29.30
N ILE A 166 -14.02 -12.15 -28.77
CA ILE A 166 -14.52 -13.52 -28.67
C ILE A 166 -15.01 -13.92 -30.05
#